data_AF-A0ABD0Q4D7-F1
#
_entry.id   AF-A0ABD0Q4D7-F1
#
_cell.length_a   1.000
_cell.length_b   1.000
_cell.length_c   1.000
_cell.angle_alpha   90.00
_cell.angle_beta   90.00
_cell.angle_gamma   90.00
#
_symmetry.space_group_name_H-M   'P 1'
#
loop_
_entity.id
_entity.type
_entity.pdbx_description
1 polymer ?
#
loop_
_entity_poly.entity_id
_entity_poly.type
_entity_poly.pdbx_seq_one_letter_code
_entity_poly.pdbx_strand_id
1 'polypeptide(L)' 'RDSVYEQEGKVQFVIDAVYAMAHALHSMHIDLCPGSMGVCDKMDPVDGRMLLSYIRAVNFN' A
#
# COMPACT_ATOMS: atom_id res chain seq x y z
N ARG A 1 -3.23 33.99 19.61
CA ARG A 1 -3.02 33.08 20.77
C ARG A 1 -2.76 31.73 20.13
N ASP A 2 -1.49 31.45 19.86
CA ASP A 2 -1.11 30.29 19.07
C ASP A 2 -1.22 29.05 19.97
N SER A 3 -2.13 28.15 19.61
CA SER A 3 -2.25 26.86 20.26
C SER A 3 -0.99 26.05 19.99
N VAL A 4 -0.38 25.50 21.05
CA VAL A 4 0.72 24.54 20.93
C VAL A 4 0.18 23.33 20.16
N TYR A 5 0.88 22.91 19.10
CA TYR A 5 0.50 21.72 18.34
C TYR A 5 0.55 20.49 19.25
N GLU A 6 -0.56 19.77 19.34
CA GLU A 6 -0.60 18.44 19.94
C GLU A 6 -0.64 17.39 18.83
N GLN A 7 0.34 16.50 18.83
CA GLN A 7 0.38 15.41 17.87
C GLN A 7 -0.73 14.41 18.18
N GLU A 8 -1.51 14.06 17.17
CA GLU A 8 -2.52 13.03 17.31
C GLU A 8 -1.81 11.66 17.45
N GLY A 9 -2.16 10.92 18.49
CA GLY A 9 -1.43 9.71 18.91
C GLY A 9 -1.63 8.48 18.01
N LYS A 10 -2.43 8.57 16.96
CA LYS A 10 -2.77 7.49 16.01
C LYS A 10 -2.26 7.75 14.60
N VAL A 11 -1.51 8.83 14.38
CA VAL A 11 -0.87 9.13 13.08
C VAL A 11 -0.04 7.93 12.58
N GLN A 12 0.61 7.19 13.48
CA GLN A 12 1.36 5.99 13.10
C GLN A 12 0.47 4.92 12.45
N PHE A 13 -0.76 4.70 12.94
CA PHE A 13 -1.67 3.72 12.34
C PHE A 13 -2.09 4.12 10.91
N VAL A 14 -2.21 5.43 10.66
CA VAL A 14 -2.52 5.94 9.32
C VAL A 14 -1.33 5.71 8.39
N ILE A 15 -0.11 5.99 8.88
CA ILE A 15 1.13 5.74 8.15
C ILE A 15 1.24 4.24 7.80
N ASP A 16 1.09 3.37 8.79
CA ASP A 16 1.20 1.92 8.62
C ASP A 16 0.14 1.40 7.63
N ALA A 17 -1.09 1.92 7.68
CA ALA A 17 -2.14 1.54 6.73
C ALA A 17 -1.78 1.89 5.27
N VAL A 18 -1.22 3.08 5.04
CA VAL A 18 -0.79 3.50 3.70
C VAL A 18 0.41 2.69 3.23
N TYR A 19 1.40 2.45 4.09
CA TYR A 19 2.56 1.62 3.76
C TYR A 19 2.15 0.18 3.46
N ALA A 20 1.20 -0.38 4.22
CA ALA A 20 0.71 -1.73 3.96
C ALA A 20 0.12 -1.86 2.55
N MET A 21 -0.69 -0.89 2.12
CA MET A 21 -1.23 -0.85 0.77
C MET A 21 -0.14 -0.69 -0.30
N ALA A 22 0.88 0.15 -0.05
CA ALA A 22 2.00 0.32 -0.96
C ALA A 22 2.81 -0.97 -1.14
N HIS A 23 3.11 -1.67 -0.05
CA HIS A 23 3.79 -2.97 -0.09
C HIS A 23 2.97 -4.02 -0.83
N ALA A 24 1.66 -4.11 -0.59
CA ALA A 24 0.77 -5.05 -1.30
C ALA A 24 0.78 -4.81 -2.82
N LEU A 25 0.62 -3.55 -3.24
CA LEU A 25 0.63 -3.17 -4.66
C LEU A 25 2.00 -3.41 -5.30
N HIS A 26 3.09 -3.17 -4.57
CA HIS A 26 4.44 -3.41 -5.06
C HIS A 26 4.70 -4.91 -5.30
N SER A 27 4.32 -5.78 -4.36
CA SER A 27 4.41 -7.23 -4.54
C SER A 27 3.58 -7.70 -5.72
N MET A 28 2.33 -7.22 -5.83
CA MET A 28 1.47 -7.52 -6.98
C MET A 28 2.08 -7.07 -8.31
N HIS A 29 2.75 -5.91 -8.34
CA HIS A 29 3.40 -5.37 -9.53
C HIS A 29 4.61 -6.19 -9.97
N ILE A 30 5.46 -6.62 -9.04
CA ILE A 30 6.60 -7.50 -9.33
C ILE A 30 6.12 -8.81 -9.96
N ASP A 31 5.03 -9.39 -9.41
CA ASP A 31 4.51 -10.68 -9.85
C ASP A 31 3.78 -10.60 -11.20
N LEU A 32 2.99 -9.55 -11.43
CA LEU A 32 2.16 -9.44 -12.64
C LEU A 32 2.82 -8.69 -13.79
N CYS A 33 3.70 -7.73 -13.48
CA CYS A 33 4.30 -6.80 -14.43
C CYS A 33 5.86 -6.82 -14.39
N PRO A 34 6.51 -7.99 -14.52
CA PRO A 34 7.97 -8.08 -14.43
C PRO A 34 8.64 -7.26 -15.54
N GLY A 35 9.55 -6.35 -15.15
CA GLY A 35 10.31 -5.50 -16.07
C GLY A 35 9.56 -4.28 -16.62
N SER A 36 8.32 -4.04 -16.20
CA SER A 36 7.57 -2.83 -16.57
C SER A 36 7.94 -1.65 -15.65
N MET A 37 8.11 -0.45 -16.22
CA MET A 37 8.28 0.80 -15.45
C MET A 37 6.97 1.39 -14.92
N GLY A 38 5.82 0.77 -15.23
CA GLY A 38 4.50 1.22 -14.77
C GLY A 38 3.50 0.08 -14.66
N VAL A 39 2.25 0.42 -14.40
CA VAL A 39 1.13 -0.55 -14.36
C VAL A 39 0.96 -1.18 -15.75
N CYS A 40 0.88 -2.50 -15.79
CA CYS A 40 0.62 -3.25 -17.03
C CYS A 40 -0.86 -3.66 -17.12
N ASP A 41 -1.29 -4.14 -18.29
CA ASP A 41 -2.69 -4.53 -18.55
C ASP A 41 -3.27 -5.56 -17.55
N LYS A 42 -2.43 -6.35 -16.89
CA LYS A 42 -2.86 -7.31 -15.84
C LYS A 42 -3.24 -6.65 -14.51
N MET A 43 -2.87 -5.38 -14.34
CA MET A 43 -3.16 -4.57 -13.16
C MET A 43 -4.06 -3.37 -13.49
N ASP A 44 -4.55 -3.25 -14.72
CA ASP A 44 -5.44 -2.18 -15.14
C ASP A 44 -6.70 -2.73 -15.84
N PRO A 45 -7.84 -2.88 -15.14
CA PRO A 45 -8.06 -2.55 -13.73
C PRO A 45 -7.54 -3.64 -12.77
N VAL A 46 -7.24 -3.24 -11.53
CA VAL A 46 -6.83 -4.18 -10.46
C VAL A 46 -7.99 -5.08 -10.05
N ASP A 47 -7.77 -6.40 -10.02
CA ASP A 47 -8.70 -7.35 -9.38
C ASP A 47 -8.62 -7.24 -7.85
N GLY A 48 -9.69 -6.76 -7.22
CA GLY A 48 -9.77 -6.57 -5.77
C GLY A 48 -9.63 -7.86 -4.95
N ARG A 49 -10.06 -9.02 -5.46
CA ARG A 49 -9.87 -10.30 -4.74
C ARG A 49 -8.41 -10.70 -4.72
N MET A 50 -7.72 -10.46 -5.83
CA MET A 50 -6.29 -10.69 -5.94
C MET A 50 -5.52 -9.72 -5.04
N LEU A 51 -5.83 -8.42 -5.11
CA LEU A 51 -5.23 -7.41 -4.23
C LEU A 51 -5.42 -7.75 -2.74
N LEU A 52 -6.60 -8.24 -2.35
CA LEU A 52 -6.85 -8.67 -0.96
C LEU A 52 -5.90 -9.78 -0.49
N SER A 53 -5.51 -10.70 -1.38
CA SER A 53 -4.52 -11.72 -1.02
C SER A 53 -3.14 -11.13 -0.77
N TYR A 54 -2.71 -10.15 -1.57
CA TYR A 54 -1.46 -9.42 -1.34
C TYR A 54 -1.51 -8.62 -0.04
N ILE A 55 -2.60 -7.87 0.23
CA ILE A 55 -2.77 -7.11 1.49
C ILE A 55 -2.63 -8.02 2.72
N ARG A 56 -3.21 -9.23 2.68
CA ARG A 56 -3.14 -10.20 3.79
C ARG A 56 -1.74 -10.81 3.97
N ALA A 57 -0.90 -10.77 2.94
CA ALA A 57 0.45 -11.31 2.95
C ALA A 57 1.53 -10.27 3.28
N VAL A 58 1.16 -8.99 3.44
CA VAL A 58 2.08 -7.90 3.76
C VAL A 58 2.73 -8.13 5.12
N ASN A 59 4.05 -8.00 5.16
CA ASN A 59 4.86 -8.00 6.37
C ASN A 59 6.02 -7.01 6.20
N PHE A 60 6.00 -5.91 6.95
CA PHE A 60 7.05 -4.88 6.98
C PHE A 60 7.18 -4.35 8.41
N ASN A 61 8.35 -3.78 8.71
CA ASN A 61 8.69 -3.21 10.02
C ASN A 61 8.61 -1.69 10.01
#